data_AF-A0A2E0M6J4-F1
#
_entry.id   AF-A0A2E0M6J4-F1
#
_cell.length_a   1.000
_cell.length_b   1.000
_cell.length_c   1.000
_cell.angle_alpha   90.00
_cell.angle_beta   90.00
_cell.angle_gamma   90.00
#
_symmetry.space_group_name_H-M   'P 1'
#
loop_
_entity.id
_entity.type
_entity.pdbx_description
1 polymer ?
#
loop_
_entity_poly.entity_id
_entity_poly.type
_entity_poly.pdbx_seq_one_letter_code
_entity_poly.pdbx_strand_id
1 'polypeptide(L)'
;LQVSWHRLHKNKNYLIKMKTIALALAATTLASAPASAGTYLNAEVNNGYYGSEYVGRTVELHVGLDGSKEKFDYYIQGGPALVAIDGVDGTETELSGKFGGNYNVSEKVAFYGEFAGGTNGDLDNTYNLKAGAKYKF
;
A
#
# COMPACT_ATOMS: atom_id res chain seq x y z
N LEU A 1 -31.10 2.13 -49.56
CA LEU A 1 -30.00 1.15 -49.62
C LEU A 1 -29.44 0.97 -48.22
N GLN A 2 -29.67 -0.20 -47.63
CA GLN A 2 -29.26 -0.59 -46.28
C GLN A 2 -27.79 -1.03 -46.34
N VAL A 3 -26.88 -0.30 -45.69
CA VAL A 3 -25.47 -0.74 -45.60
C VAL A 3 -25.30 -1.55 -44.31
N SER A 4 -25.15 -2.84 -44.56
CA SER A 4 -25.00 -3.97 -43.66
C SER A 4 -24.01 -3.77 -42.50
N TRP A 5 -24.51 -4.05 -41.28
CA TRP A 5 -23.74 -4.40 -40.09
C TRP A 5 -22.96 -5.71 -40.29
N HIS A 6 -21.69 -5.62 -40.71
CA HIS A 6 -20.78 -6.77 -40.67
C HIS A 6 -20.05 -6.82 -39.33
N ARG A 7 -20.66 -7.56 -38.40
CA ARG A 7 -20.00 -8.60 -37.59
C ARG A 7 -18.60 -8.26 -37.04
N LEU A 8 -18.56 -7.49 -35.95
CA LEU A 8 -17.47 -7.56 -34.97
C LEU A 8 -17.93 -8.43 -33.80
N HIS A 9 -17.92 -9.75 -34.00
CA HIS A 9 -17.79 -10.70 -32.89
C HIS A 9 -16.36 -10.58 -32.34
N LYS A 10 -16.09 -9.54 -31.54
CA LYS A 10 -14.96 -9.55 -30.61
C LYS A 10 -15.44 -10.17 -29.31
N ASN A 11 -15.14 -11.46 -29.20
CA ASN A 11 -14.93 -12.26 -28.01
C ASN A 11 -15.42 -11.64 -26.67
N LYS A 12 -16.57 -12.09 -26.19
CA LYS A 12 -17.23 -11.66 -24.95
C LYS A 12 -16.60 -12.23 -23.66
N ASN A 13 -15.28 -12.41 -23.59
CA ASN A 13 -14.60 -13.05 -22.44
C ASN A 13 -13.32 -12.32 -21.97
N TYR A 14 -13.23 -11.00 -22.12
CA TYR A 14 -12.16 -10.20 -21.51
C TYR A 14 -12.70 -8.92 -20.86
N LEU A 15 -13.80 -9.06 -20.14
CA LEU A 15 -14.17 -8.12 -19.10
C LEU A 15 -13.83 -8.77 -17.76
N ILE A 16 -12.54 -9.04 -17.54
CA ILE A 16 -12.02 -9.06 -16.18
C ILE A 16 -12.31 -7.65 -15.69
N LYS A 17 -13.33 -7.54 -14.84
CA LYS A 17 -13.73 -6.28 -14.20
C LYS A 17 -12.46 -5.61 -13.70
N MET A 18 -12.10 -4.49 -14.30
CA MET A 18 -11.16 -3.56 -13.69
C MET A 18 -11.88 -2.97 -12.48
N LYS A 19 -11.91 -3.73 -11.38
CA LYS A 19 -12.28 -3.20 -10.08
C LYS A 19 -11.15 -2.27 -9.71
N THR A 20 -11.37 -0.97 -9.80
CA THR A 20 -10.53 -0.01 -9.09
C THR A 20 -10.50 -0.50 -7.64
N ILE A 21 -9.35 -0.95 -7.17
CA ILE A 21 -9.13 -1.27 -5.77
C ILE A 21 -8.64 0.04 -5.16
N ALA A 22 -9.52 0.77 -4.49
CA ALA A 22 -9.07 1.85 -3.63
C ALA A 22 -8.42 1.18 -2.43
N LEU A 23 -7.11 1.36 -2.35
CA LEU A 23 -6.33 0.92 -1.23
C LEU A 23 -6.69 1.79 -0.02
N ALA A 24 -7.54 1.27 0.86
CA ALA A 24 -7.73 1.85 2.18
C ALA A 24 -6.45 1.58 2.98
N LEU A 25 -5.59 2.60 3.07
CA LEU A 25 -4.36 2.55 3.84
C LEU A 25 -4.72 2.63 5.32
N ALA A 26 -4.74 1.49 6.00
CA ALA A 26 -4.73 1.48 7.45
C ALA A 26 -3.39 2.06 7.91
N ALA A 27 -3.43 3.18 8.63
CA ALA A 27 -2.24 3.72 9.25
C ALA A 27 -1.86 2.82 10.43
N THR A 28 -1.02 1.82 10.20
CA THR A 28 -0.29 1.15 11.28
C THR A 28 0.69 2.16 11.85
N THR A 29 0.26 2.82 12.92
CA THR A 29 1.13 3.65 13.73
C THR A 29 2.17 2.75 14.37
N LEU A 30 3.43 2.91 13.94
CA LEU A 30 4.68 2.64 14.66
C LEU A 30 4.47 2.07 16.07
N ALA A 31 4.49 0.75 16.18
CA ALA A 31 4.67 0.06 17.45
C ALA A 31 6.05 -0.62 17.51
N SER A 32 7.09 0.03 16.98
CA SER A 32 8.45 -0.19 17.43
C SER A 32 8.74 0.81 18.57
N ALA A 33 8.40 0.40 19.80
CA ALA A 33 8.93 1.08 20.98
C ALA A 33 10.46 0.85 21.05
N PRO A 34 11.22 1.80 21.64
CA PRO A 34 12.46 2.34 21.06
C PRO A 34 13.75 1.65 21.53
N ALA A 35 14.84 1.91 20.79
CA ALA A 35 16.24 2.07 21.26
C ALA A 35 17.34 1.31 20.50
N SER A 36 17.20 1.09 19.18
CA SER A 36 18.35 1.10 18.26
C SER A 36 17.83 1.30 16.85
N ALA A 37 18.47 2.17 16.06
CA ALA A 37 18.45 2.01 14.61
C ALA A 37 18.81 0.54 14.31
N GLY A 38 17.98 -0.17 13.56
CA GLY A 38 18.13 -1.62 13.50
C GLY A 38 17.25 -2.31 12.48
N THR A 39 17.61 -3.55 12.19
CA THR A 39 16.82 -4.45 11.36
C THR A 39 15.63 -4.96 12.15
N TYR A 40 14.44 -4.96 11.54
CA TYR A 40 13.22 -5.48 12.13
C TYR A 40 12.42 -6.32 11.13
N LEU A 41 11.46 -7.06 11.66
CA LEU A 41 10.41 -7.72 10.88
C LEU A 41 9.09 -7.00 11.14
N ASN A 42 8.31 -6.78 10.09
CA ASN A 42 6.99 -6.16 10.17
C ASN A 42 5.96 -7.04 9.45
N ALA A 43 4.91 -7.43 10.17
CA ALA A 43 3.76 -8.12 9.60
C ALA A 43 2.55 -7.18 9.67
N GLU A 44 2.00 -6.82 8.51
CA GLU A 44 0.90 -5.86 8.41
C GLU A 44 -0.26 -6.45 7.64
N VAL A 45 -1.48 -6.15 8.07
CA VAL A 45 -2.71 -6.54 7.38
C VAL A 45 -3.48 -5.29 6.99
N ASN A 46 -3.66 -5.09 5.69
CA ASN A 46 -4.41 -3.99 5.12
C ASN A 46 -5.72 -4.52 4.55
N ASN A 47 -6.85 -4.16 5.15
CA ASN A 47 -8.17 -4.50 4.63
C ASN A 47 -8.75 -3.30 3.86
N GLY A 48 -9.24 -3.56 2.65
CA GLY A 48 -9.92 -2.57 1.82
C GLY A 48 -11.43 -2.60 2.01
N TYR A 49 -12.05 -1.42 2.14
CA TYR A 49 -13.50 -1.25 2.15
C TYR A 49 -13.94 -0.03 1.34
N TYR A 50 -15.10 -0.12 0.70
CA TYR A 50 -15.86 1.00 0.15
C TYR A 50 -17.14 1.19 0.96
N GLY A 51 -17.14 2.17 1.87
CA GLY A 51 -18.22 2.30 2.85
C GLY A 51 -18.27 1.04 3.72
N SER A 52 -19.35 0.26 3.61
CA SER A 52 -19.50 -1.03 4.28
C SER A 52 -19.12 -2.25 3.43
N GLU A 53 -18.81 -2.06 2.15
CA GLU A 53 -18.48 -3.16 1.23
C GLU A 53 -17.00 -3.54 1.39
N TYR A 54 -16.72 -4.81 1.70
CA TYR A 54 -15.35 -5.34 1.73
C TYR A 54 -14.84 -5.59 0.31
N VAL A 55 -13.60 -5.18 0.01
CA VAL A 55 -13.02 -5.37 -1.33
C VAL A 55 -11.79 -6.26 -1.38
N GLY A 56 -11.22 -6.61 -0.24
CA GLY A 56 -10.07 -7.49 -0.19
C GLY A 56 -9.10 -7.13 0.93
N ARG A 57 -7.99 -7.85 0.95
CA ARG A 57 -6.94 -7.73 1.95
C ARG A 57 -5.58 -7.94 1.32
N THR A 58 -4.60 -7.21 1.84
CA THR A 58 -3.18 -7.46 1.62
C THR A 58 -2.52 -7.79 2.95
N VAL A 59 -1.79 -8.90 3.01
CA VAL A 59 -0.92 -9.24 4.15
C VAL A 59 0.53 -9.01 3.72
N GLU A 60 1.19 -8.03 4.31
CA GLU A 60 2.58 -7.68 4.03
C GLU A 60 3.51 -8.27 5.08
N LEU A 61 4.56 -8.97 4.66
CA LEU A 61 5.59 -9.52 5.52
C LEU A 61 6.93 -8.91 5.14
N HIS A 62 7.33 -7.82 5.80
CA HIS A 62 8.50 -7.05 5.43
C HIS A 62 9.67 -7.26 6.37
N VAL A 63 10.88 -7.21 5.81
CA VAL A 63 12.09 -6.88 6.57
C VAL A 63 12.31 -5.39 6.44
N GLY A 64 12.64 -4.72 7.55
CA GLY A 64 12.85 -3.30 7.57
C GLY A 64 14.11 -2.88 8.31
N LEU A 65 14.50 -1.64 8.08
CA LEU A 65 15.58 -0.92 8.73
C LEU A 65 15.02 0.42 9.19
N ASP A 66 15.26 0.79 10.43
CA ASP A 66 14.99 2.13 10.95
C ASP A 66 16.28 2.84 11.37
N GLY A 67 16.21 4.16 11.42
CA GLY A 67 17.33 4.98 11.84
C GLY A 67 16.89 6.36 12.28
N SER A 68 17.72 6.95 13.14
CA SER A 68 17.50 8.28 13.69
C SER A 68 18.79 9.08 13.61
N LYS A 69 18.68 10.33 13.19
CA LYS A 69 19.77 11.31 13.19
C LYS A 69 19.23 12.68 13.61
N GLU A 70 19.62 13.11 14.80
CA GLU A 70 19.21 14.38 15.39
C GLU A 70 17.67 14.56 15.41
N LYS A 71 17.15 15.42 14.53
CA LYS A 71 15.72 15.75 14.40
C LYS A 71 14.99 14.86 13.39
N PHE A 72 15.71 13.99 12.68
CA PHE A 72 15.17 13.20 11.58
C PHE A 72 15.17 11.72 11.94
N ASP A 73 14.01 11.08 11.88
CA ASP A 73 13.89 9.62 11.91
C ASP A 73 13.40 9.13 10.56
N TYR A 74 13.87 7.97 10.14
CA TYR A 74 13.52 7.35 8.89
C TYR A 74 13.40 5.84 9.02
N TYR A 75 12.71 5.24 8.07
CA TYR A 75 12.62 3.80 7.93
C TYR A 75 12.47 3.42 6.46
N ILE A 76 12.91 2.20 6.15
CA ILE A 76 12.67 1.54 4.86
C ILE A 76 12.35 0.08 5.14
N GLN A 77 11.36 -0.47 4.47
CA GLN A 77 10.98 -1.87 4.59
C GLN A 77 10.44 -2.40 3.26
N GLY A 78 10.57 -3.70 3.05
CA GLY A 78 9.97 -4.38 1.91
C GLY A 78 9.97 -5.89 2.08
N GLY A 79 9.17 -6.56 1.25
CA GLY A 79 9.01 -8.00 1.29
C GLY A 79 7.80 -8.47 0.48
N PRO A 80 7.42 -9.75 0.63
CA PRO A 80 6.24 -10.27 -0.02
C PRO A 80 4.94 -9.66 0.55
N ALA A 81 3.99 -9.46 -0.35
CA ALA A 81 2.60 -9.13 -0.07
C ALA A 81 1.69 -10.26 -0.58
N LEU A 82 0.86 -10.81 0.31
CA LEU A 82 -0.18 -11.76 -0.05
C LEU A 82 -1.48 -10.99 -0.28
N VAL A 83 -1.91 -10.91 -1.53
CA VAL A 83 -3.07 -10.13 -1.97
C VAL A 83 -4.25 -11.06 -2.24
N ALA A 84 -5.35 -10.83 -1.53
CA ALA A 84 -6.61 -11.54 -1.74
C ALA A 84 -7.72 -10.53 -2.03
N ILE A 85 -8.29 -10.58 -3.22
CA ILE A 85 -9.32 -9.65 -3.69
C ILE A 85 -10.70 -10.28 -3.50
N ASP A 86 -11.66 -9.52 -2.99
CA ASP A 86 -13.00 -10.03 -2.79
C ASP A 86 -13.71 -10.42 -4.11
N GLY A 87 -14.20 -11.65 -4.15
CA GLY A 87 -14.81 -12.26 -5.33
C GLY A 87 -13.83 -12.73 -6.41
N VAL A 88 -12.53 -12.83 -6.10
CA VAL A 88 -11.51 -13.45 -6.94
C VAL A 88 -10.98 -14.69 -6.22
N ASP A 89 -10.98 -15.84 -6.91
CA ASP A 89 -10.47 -17.08 -6.35
C ASP A 89 -8.94 -17.04 -6.29
N GLY A 90 -8.38 -17.34 -5.12
CA GLY A 90 -6.94 -17.47 -4.92
C GLY A 90 -6.33 -16.37 -4.06
N THR A 91 -5.01 -16.40 -3.96
CA THR A 91 -4.20 -15.38 -3.29
C THR A 91 -2.92 -15.22 -4.09
N GLU A 92 -2.65 -13.99 -4.50
CA GLU A 92 -1.47 -13.66 -5.28
C GLU A 92 -0.34 -13.22 -4.37
N THR A 93 0.88 -13.60 -4.74
CA THR A 93 2.09 -13.16 -4.03
C THR A 93 2.77 -12.09 -4.86
N GLU A 94 2.75 -10.87 -4.34
CA GLU A 94 3.37 -9.68 -4.91
C GLU A 94 4.58 -9.24 -4.09
N LEU A 95 5.31 -8.25 -4.58
CA LEU A 95 6.33 -7.54 -3.82
C LEU A 95 5.81 -6.17 -3.42
N SER A 96 6.04 -5.78 -2.17
CA SER A 96 5.71 -4.46 -1.65
C SER A 96 6.85 -3.86 -0.86
N GLY A 97 6.86 -2.52 -0.80
CA GLY A 97 7.86 -1.77 -0.06
C GLY A 97 7.36 -0.40 0.33
N LYS A 98 7.88 0.12 1.43
CA LYS A 98 7.58 1.45 1.93
C LYS A 98 8.82 2.06 2.57
N PHE A 99 9.01 3.35 2.35
CA PHE A 99 10.01 4.14 3.05
C PHE A 99 9.37 5.43 3.51
N GLY A 100 9.78 5.90 4.69
CA GLY A 100 9.22 7.10 5.25
C GLY A 100 10.09 7.66 6.35
N GLY A 101 9.64 8.78 6.90
CA GLY A 101 10.35 9.44 7.98
C GLY A 101 9.59 10.60 8.56
N ASN A 102 10.11 11.12 9.65
CA ASN A 102 9.61 12.32 10.29
C ASN A 102 10.76 13.27 10.63
N TYR A 103 10.47 14.57 10.59
CA TYR A 103 11.39 15.65 10.93
C TYR A 103 10.78 16.53 12.03
N ASN A 104 11.40 16.51 13.21
CA ASN A 104 10.99 17.28 14.38
C ASN A 104 11.48 18.73 14.25
N VAL A 105 10.59 19.65 13.86
CA VAL A 105 10.90 21.07 13.73
C VAL A 105 11.11 21.71 15.10
N SER A 106 10.26 21.36 16.06
CA SER A 106 10.30 21.79 17.45
C SER A 106 9.80 20.67 18.37
N GLU A 107 9.82 20.88 19.69
CA GLU A 107 9.24 19.95 20.66
C GLU A 107 7.73 19.69 20.42
N LYS A 108 7.05 20.66 19.78
CA LYS A 108 5.60 20.61 19.53
C LYS A 108 5.24 20.26 18.09
N VAL A 109 6.13 20.44 17.12
CA VAL A 109 5.82 20.31 15.69
C VAL A 109 6.75 19.32 15.01
N ALA A 110 6.17 18.35 14.30
CA ALA A 110 6.90 17.43 13.43
C ALA A 110 6.23 17.32 12.06
N PHE A 111 7.01 17.26 10.98
CA PHE A 111 6.54 16.87 9.65
C PHE A 111 6.81 15.39 9.41
N TYR A 112 5.98 14.72 8.63
CA TYR A 112 6.20 13.33 8.24
C TYR A 112 5.85 13.09 6.78
N GLY A 113 6.51 12.10 6.18
CA GLY A 113 6.27 11.66 4.83
C GLY A 113 6.54 10.16 4.68
N GLU A 114 5.82 9.53 3.77
CA GLU A 114 5.95 8.10 3.44
C GLU A 114 5.60 7.90 1.97
N PHE A 115 6.42 7.09 1.29
CA PHE A 115 6.13 6.55 -0.02
C PHE A 115 6.03 5.03 0.10
N ALA A 116 4.99 4.46 -0.49
CA ALA A 116 4.79 3.03 -0.56
C ALA A 116 4.49 2.61 -1.99
N GLY A 117 4.96 1.44 -2.40
CA GLY A 117 4.64 0.86 -3.69
C GLY A 117 4.58 -0.66 -3.63
N GLY A 118 3.91 -1.25 -4.62
CA GLY A 118 3.80 -2.69 -4.76
C GLY A 118 3.58 -3.11 -6.21
N THR A 119 4.11 -4.29 -6.55
CA THR A 119 3.82 -4.96 -7.82
C THR A 119 2.40 -5.49 -7.84
N ASN A 120 1.90 -5.77 -9.03
CA ASN A 120 0.54 -6.27 -9.21
C ASN A 120 0.44 -7.21 -10.42
N GLY A 121 1.41 -8.14 -10.56
CA GLY A 121 1.44 -9.12 -11.64
C GLY A 121 1.25 -8.52 -13.03
N ASP A 122 0.15 -8.92 -13.68
CA ASP A 122 -0.27 -8.47 -15.03
C ASP A 122 -0.95 -7.08 -15.05
N LEU A 123 -1.21 -6.50 -13.88
CA LEU A 123 -1.83 -5.18 -13.72
C LEU A 123 -0.79 -4.10 -13.43
N ASP A 124 -1.25 -2.85 -13.42
CA ASP A 124 -0.40 -1.72 -13.08
C ASP A 124 0.06 -1.79 -11.61
N ASN A 125 1.34 -1.51 -11.41
CA ASN A 125 1.93 -1.32 -10.09
C ASN A 125 1.20 -0.21 -9.31
N THR A 126 1.16 -0.36 -8.00
CA THR A 126 0.54 0.62 -7.11
C THR A 126 1.59 1.51 -6.46
N TYR A 127 1.25 2.79 -6.30
CA TYR A 127 2.10 3.78 -5.65
C TYR A 127 1.27 4.69 -4.76
N ASN A 128 1.76 4.98 -3.57
CA ASN A 128 1.09 5.79 -2.56
C ASN A 128 2.08 6.79 -1.97
N LEU A 129 1.64 8.03 -1.83
CA LEU A 129 2.38 9.09 -1.16
C LEU A 129 1.53 9.62 -0.01
N LYS A 130 2.12 9.66 1.19
CA LYS A 130 1.55 10.30 2.37
C LYS A 130 2.51 11.39 2.83
N ALA A 131 1.95 12.52 3.21
CA ALA A 131 2.70 13.60 3.86
C ALA A 131 1.78 14.34 4.84
N GLY A 132 2.34 14.85 5.92
CA GLY A 132 1.57 15.59 6.92
C GLY A 132 2.41 16.21 8.01
N ALA A 133 1.71 16.75 9.02
CA ALA A 133 2.30 17.35 10.20
C ALA A 133 1.61 16.85 11.47
N LYS A 134 2.35 16.79 12.58
CA LYS A 134 1.86 16.46 13.92
C LYS A 134 2.12 17.63 14.86
N TYR A 135 1.10 18.06 15.59
CA TYR A 135 1.19 19.07 16.65
C TYR A 135 0.88 18.44 18.02
N LYS A 136 1.71 18.70 19.02
CA LYS A 136 1.53 18.27 20.41
C LYS A 136 1.11 19.49 21.26
N PHE A 137 -0.04 19.40 21.92
CA PHE A 137 -0.59 20.46 22.79
C PHE A 137 0.16 20.52 24.13
#